data_AF-A0AAW0GR61-F1
#
_entry.id   AF-A0AAW0GR61-F1
#
_cell.length_a   1.000
_cell.length_b   1.000
_cell.length_c   1.000
_cell.angle_alpha   90.00
_cell.angle_beta   90.00
_cell.angle_gamma   90.00
#
_symmetry.space_group_name_H-M   'P 1'
#
loop_
_entity.id
_entity.type
_entity.pdbx_description
1 polymer ?
#
loop_
_entity_poly.entity_id
_entity_poly.type
_entity_poly.pdbx_seq_one_letter_code
_entity_poly.pdbx_strand_id
1 'polypeptide(L)'
;MNKLKELFGSTTSQEPSHSLVIAQYERADFTVGNEEEFHWALIVLTNVREQKGPSWQALEYNYSDGRGLVWRLVAADVGLPKSEKCFGGVRIGTIKSEDIATMDEIIKSNVPSPKFDGWTCRDWIMETLELIEPKGWVDPKVTTQSSLIPFMKKASQATQTKRETKKKREVVIVEFKEEGDE
;
A
#
# COMPACT_ATOMS: atom_id res chain seq x y z
N MET A 1 -3.70 -13.56 -50.48
CA MET A 1 -2.66 -13.53 -49.43
C MET A 1 -2.78 -12.28 -48.55
N ASN A 2 -3.94 -12.02 -47.92
CA ASN A 2 -4.10 -10.98 -46.88
C ASN A 2 -5.55 -11.04 -46.36
N LYS A 3 -5.87 -12.04 -45.52
CA LYS A 3 -7.16 -12.09 -44.80
C LYS A 3 -7.16 -12.95 -43.52
N LEU A 4 -6.02 -13.57 -43.18
CA LEU A 4 -5.87 -14.38 -41.96
C LEU A 4 -5.08 -13.70 -40.84
N LYS A 5 -4.42 -12.56 -41.09
CA LYS A 5 -3.72 -11.78 -40.04
C LYS A 5 -4.60 -10.78 -39.30
N GLU A 6 -5.81 -10.50 -39.78
CA GLU A 6 -6.78 -9.60 -39.13
C GLU A 6 -7.72 -10.33 -38.14
N LEU A 7 -7.81 -11.67 -38.22
CA LEU A 7 -8.68 -12.47 -37.33
C LEU A 7 -7.99 -12.90 -36.04
N PHE A 8 -6.66 -12.91 -36.03
CA PHE A 8 -5.85 -13.04 -34.83
C PHE A 8 -5.14 -11.72 -34.65
N GLY A 9 -5.90 -10.72 -34.20
CA GLY A 9 -5.30 -9.55 -33.55
C GLY A 9 -4.23 -10.07 -32.61
N SER A 10 -3.06 -9.45 -32.66
CA SER A 10 -1.97 -9.68 -31.71
C SER A 10 -2.53 -9.49 -30.31
N THR A 11 -3.06 -10.54 -29.70
CA THR A 11 -3.28 -10.63 -28.27
C THR A 11 -1.88 -10.77 -27.70
N THR A 12 -1.14 -9.67 -27.64
CA THR A 12 -0.17 -9.50 -26.57
C THR A 12 -1.00 -9.67 -25.31
N SER A 13 -0.95 -10.88 -24.75
CA SER A 13 -1.45 -11.19 -23.43
C SER A 13 -0.81 -10.18 -22.50
N GLN A 14 -1.55 -9.14 -22.18
CA GLN A 14 -1.09 -8.14 -21.23
C GLN A 14 -0.99 -8.90 -19.91
N GLU A 15 0.23 -9.21 -19.49
CA GLU A 15 0.50 -9.94 -18.26
C GLU A 15 -0.32 -9.31 -17.12
N PRO A 16 -0.98 -10.12 -16.26
CA PRO A 16 -1.86 -9.58 -15.25
C PRO A 16 -1.08 -8.64 -14.31
N SER A 17 -1.46 -7.36 -14.37
CA SER A 17 -0.94 -6.31 -13.49
C SER A 17 -1.82 -6.15 -12.26
N HIS A 18 -1.21 -5.92 -11.11
CA HIS A 18 -1.84 -5.72 -9.82
C HIS A 18 -1.62 -4.30 -9.31
N SER A 19 -2.56 -3.79 -8.54
CA SER A 19 -2.44 -2.47 -7.90
C SER A 19 -1.47 -2.54 -6.73
N LEU A 20 -0.48 -1.65 -6.73
CA LEU A 20 0.38 -1.39 -5.59
C LEU A 20 -0.25 -0.28 -4.74
N VAL A 21 -0.48 -0.57 -3.46
CA VAL A 21 -1.28 0.27 -2.56
C VAL A 21 -0.54 0.47 -1.25
N ILE A 22 -0.54 1.70 -0.73
CA ILE A 22 -0.24 1.97 0.66
C ILE A 22 -1.57 2.04 1.41
N ALA A 23 -1.79 1.11 2.34
CA ALA A 23 -2.96 1.11 3.20
C ALA A 23 -2.63 1.70 4.57
N GLN A 24 -3.62 2.33 5.19
CA GLN A 24 -3.50 2.92 6.51
C GLN A 24 -4.39 2.22 7.54
N TYR A 25 -3.86 2.13 8.75
CA TYR A 25 -4.50 1.49 9.89
C TYR A 25 -4.52 2.42 11.09
N GLU A 26 -5.68 2.53 11.71
CA GLU A 26 -5.90 3.27 12.94
C GLU A 26 -5.00 2.75 14.08
N ARG A 27 -4.40 3.68 14.83
CA ARG A 27 -3.70 3.40 16.08
C ARG A 27 -4.62 3.72 17.27
N ALA A 28 -4.38 3.11 18.42
CA ALA A 28 -5.31 3.15 19.55
C ALA A 28 -5.75 4.57 19.97
N ASP A 29 -4.87 5.56 19.80
CA ASP A 29 -5.08 6.93 20.29
C ASP A 29 -5.51 7.92 19.21
N PHE A 30 -5.65 7.47 17.95
CA PHE A 30 -5.88 8.35 16.81
C PHE A 30 -7.00 7.82 15.95
N THR A 31 -7.86 8.70 15.44
CA THR A 31 -8.95 8.35 14.52
C THR A 31 -8.97 9.27 13.30
N VAL A 32 -9.94 9.07 12.41
CA VAL A 32 -10.12 9.87 11.17
C VAL A 32 -10.01 11.37 11.47
N GLY A 33 -9.22 12.08 10.67
CA GLY A 33 -8.77 13.44 10.91
C GLY A 33 -7.32 13.55 11.43
N ASN A 34 -6.71 12.44 11.84
CA ASN A 34 -5.32 12.35 12.32
C ASN A 34 -4.53 11.31 11.52
N GLU A 35 -4.70 11.27 10.20
CA GLU A 35 -4.09 10.28 9.30
C GLU A 35 -2.54 10.32 9.32
N GLU A 36 -1.97 11.43 9.77
CA GLU A 36 -0.55 11.58 10.06
C GLU A 36 -0.06 10.62 11.14
N GLU A 37 -0.94 10.11 11.99
CA GLU A 37 -0.57 9.25 13.10
C GLU A 37 -0.88 7.78 12.79
N PHE A 38 -1.47 7.49 11.64
CA PHE A 38 -1.89 6.14 11.29
C PHE A 38 -0.69 5.27 10.88
N HIS A 39 -0.81 3.97 11.15
CA HIS A 39 0.16 2.97 10.71
C HIS A 39 0.00 2.68 9.22
N TRP A 40 1.10 2.63 8.47
CA TRP A 40 1.07 2.33 7.03
C TRP A 40 1.65 0.96 6.71
N ALA A 41 1.04 0.31 5.71
CA ALA A 41 1.51 -0.94 5.13
C ALA A 41 1.50 -0.87 3.61
N LEU A 42 2.49 -1.52 2.98
CA LEU A 42 2.53 -1.71 1.53
C LEU A 42 1.81 -3.00 1.15
N ILE A 43 0.99 -2.97 0.10
CA ILE A 43 0.12 -4.09 -0.30
C ILE A 43 0.06 -4.19 -1.81
N VAL A 44 0.13 -5.41 -2.33
CA VAL A 44 -0.22 -5.71 -3.73
C VAL A 44 -1.59 -6.36 -3.76
N LEU A 45 -2.55 -5.74 -4.43
CA LEU A 45 -3.91 -6.29 -4.55
C LEU A 45 -3.96 -7.33 -5.67
N THR A 46 -3.68 -8.59 -5.33
CA THR A 46 -3.79 -9.73 -6.25
C THR A 46 -5.24 -10.14 -6.49
N ASN A 47 -6.15 -9.82 -5.57
CA ASN A 47 -7.59 -9.93 -5.75
C ASN A 47 -8.25 -8.58 -5.43
N VAL A 48 -8.51 -7.78 -6.46
CA VAL A 48 -9.12 -6.44 -6.34
C VAL A 48 -10.54 -6.51 -5.81
N ARG A 49 -11.34 -7.52 -6.20
CA ARG A 49 -12.74 -7.66 -5.78
C ARG A 49 -12.86 -7.86 -4.28
N GLU A 50 -11.95 -8.62 -3.69
CA GLU A 50 -11.92 -8.90 -2.26
C GLU A 50 -10.96 -7.99 -1.49
N GLN A 51 -10.22 -7.12 -2.20
CA GLN A 51 -9.16 -6.27 -1.69
C GLN A 51 -8.15 -7.06 -0.85
N LYS A 52 -7.61 -8.12 -1.45
CA LYS A 52 -6.65 -9.05 -0.83
C LYS A 52 -5.35 -9.14 -1.60
N GLY A 53 -4.30 -9.49 -0.87
CA GLY A 53 -3.01 -9.90 -1.40
C GLY A 53 -1.89 -9.74 -0.38
N PRO A 54 -0.63 -9.91 -0.80
CA PRO A 54 0.51 -9.84 0.10
C PRO A 54 0.70 -8.41 0.60
N SER A 55 1.10 -8.30 1.86
CA SER A 55 1.33 -7.07 2.58
C SER A 55 2.65 -7.12 3.34
N TRP A 56 3.31 -5.98 3.42
CA TRP A 56 4.52 -5.76 4.20
C TRP A 56 4.39 -4.49 5.04
N GLN A 57 4.83 -4.58 6.29
CA GLN A 57 4.76 -3.46 7.23
C GLN A 57 5.85 -3.54 8.29
N ALA A 58 6.34 -2.37 8.72
CA ALA A 58 7.25 -2.23 9.84
C ALA A 58 6.47 -2.08 11.14
N LEU A 59 6.58 -3.05 12.05
CA LEU A 59 5.93 -3.02 13.36
C LEU A 59 6.94 -2.85 14.48
N GLU A 60 6.54 -2.02 15.44
CA GLU A 60 7.23 -1.81 16.70
C GLU A 60 6.72 -2.80 17.75
N TYR A 61 7.64 -3.44 18.45
CA TYR A 61 7.35 -4.31 19.58
C TYR A 61 8.12 -3.84 20.80
N ASN A 62 7.40 -3.56 21.89
CA ASN A 62 8.02 -3.29 23.17
C ASN A 62 8.06 -4.57 24.01
N TYR A 63 9.25 -5.09 24.26
CA TYR A 63 9.44 -6.30 25.06
C TYR A 63 9.75 -5.95 26.52
N SER A 64 9.00 -6.53 27.45
CA SER A 64 9.19 -6.36 28.89
C SER A 64 10.45 -7.07 29.44
N ASP A 65 11.14 -7.85 28.62
CA ASP A 65 12.32 -8.64 29.00
C ASP A 65 13.65 -7.89 28.85
N GLY A 66 13.61 -6.56 28.73
CA GLY A 66 14.80 -5.71 28.67
C GLY A 66 15.39 -5.55 27.26
N ARG A 67 14.84 -6.22 26.24
CA ARG A 67 15.18 -5.94 24.83
C ARG A 67 14.73 -4.55 24.37
N GLY A 68 13.83 -3.92 25.12
CA GLY A 68 13.28 -2.62 24.81
C GLY A 68 12.45 -2.66 23.53
N LEU A 69 12.55 -1.56 22.78
CA LEU A 69 11.79 -1.31 21.57
C LEU A 69 12.52 -1.93 20.37
N VAL A 70 11.84 -2.86 19.69
CA VAL A 70 12.38 -3.62 18.56
C VAL A 70 11.46 -3.46 17.35
N TRP A 71 12.04 -3.08 16.22
CA TRP A 71 11.34 -3.00 14.94
C TRP A 71 11.47 -4.31 14.18
N ARG A 72 10.38 -4.72 13.52
CA ARG A 72 10.33 -5.95 12.72
C ARG A 72 9.57 -5.74 11.43
N LEU A 73 10.06 -6.37 10.36
CA LEU A 73 9.29 -6.57 9.15
C LEU A 73 8.26 -7.67 9.38
N VAL A 74 7.00 -7.37 9.11
CA VAL A 74 5.93 -8.37 9.06
C VAL A 74 5.41 -8.45 7.63
N ALA A 75 5.45 -9.66 7.08
CA ALA A 75 4.90 -9.99 5.76
C ALA A 75 3.79 -11.03 5.91
N ALA A 76 2.62 -10.77 5.31
CA ALA A 76 1.48 -11.68 5.35
C ALA A 76 0.48 -11.37 4.23
N ASP A 77 -0.32 -12.37 3.83
CA ASP A 77 -1.52 -12.13 3.03
C ASP A 77 -2.61 -11.48 3.88
N VAL A 78 -3.14 -10.35 3.41
CA VAL A 78 -4.19 -9.60 4.11
C VAL A 78 -5.43 -9.46 3.23
N GLY A 79 -6.55 -9.17 3.88
CA GLY A 79 -7.73 -8.62 3.22
C GLY A 79 -8.14 -7.36 3.92
N LEU A 80 -8.09 -6.22 3.23
CA LEU A 80 -8.33 -4.91 3.83
C LEU A 80 -9.69 -4.83 4.57
N PRO A 81 -10.81 -5.33 4.00
CA PRO A 81 -12.11 -5.37 4.67
C PRO A 81 -12.17 -6.16 5.99
N LYS A 82 -11.20 -7.05 6.25
CA LYS A 82 -11.21 -7.89 7.46
C LYS A 82 -10.75 -7.14 8.71
N SER A 83 -9.98 -6.07 8.55
CA SER A 83 -9.50 -5.25 9.67
C SER A 83 -10.40 -4.05 9.89
N GLU A 84 -11.02 -3.95 11.06
CA GLU A 84 -11.79 -2.77 11.45
C GLU A 84 -10.90 -1.53 11.58
N LYS A 85 -9.60 -1.73 11.83
CA LYS A 85 -8.63 -0.64 11.88
C LYS A 85 -8.21 -0.12 10.51
N CYS A 86 -8.50 -0.82 9.41
CA CYS A 86 -8.11 -0.33 8.08
C CYS A 86 -9.02 0.81 7.64
N PHE A 87 -8.47 2.01 7.41
CA PHE A 87 -9.23 3.18 6.95
C PHE A 87 -8.86 3.56 5.52
N GLY A 88 -8.75 2.56 4.66
CA GLY A 88 -8.47 2.78 3.24
C GLY A 88 -6.99 2.82 2.92
N GLY A 89 -6.71 3.36 1.74
CA GLY A 89 -5.37 3.49 1.23
C GLY A 89 -5.33 4.22 -0.10
N VAL A 90 -4.12 4.33 -0.63
CA VAL A 90 -3.82 5.03 -1.87
C VAL A 90 -3.15 4.06 -2.82
N ARG A 91 -3.68 3.92 -4.03
CA ARG A 91 -2.99 3.23 -5.12
C ARG A 91 -1.89 4.16 -5.62
N ILE A 92 -0.65 3.67 -5.55
CA ILE A 92 0.57 4.41 -5.89
C ILE A 92 1.26 3.88 -7.14
N GLY A 93 0.72 2.82 -7.76
CA GLY A 93 1.31 2.26 -8.96
C GLY A 93 0.79 0.87 -9.31
N THR A 94 1.57 0.16 -10.12
CA THR A 94 1.24 -1.19 -10.62
C THR A 94 2.46 -2.07 -10.68
N ILE A 95 2.26 -3.35 -10.37
CA ILE A 95 3.28 -4.38 -10.49
C ILE A 95 2.73 -5.54 -11.31
N LYS A 96 3.57 -6.17 -12.15
CA LYS A 96 3.17 -7.38 -12.86
C LYS A 96 3.17 -8.57 -11.90
N SER A 97 2.36 -9.59 -12.21
CA SER A 97 2.33 -10.84 -11.43
C SER A 97 3.71 -11.47 -11.25
N GLU A 98 4.52 -11.51 -12.33
CA GLU A 98 5.87 -12.07 -12.36
C GLU A 98 6.87 -11.34 -11.43
N ASP A 99 6.61 -10.06 -11.16
CA ASP A 99 7.51 -9.19 -10.40
C ASP A 99 7.28 -9.24 -8.89
N ILE A 100 6.16 -9.82 -8.42
CA ILE A 100 5.81 -9.85 -6.99
C ILE A 100 6.88 -10.55 -6.15
N ALA A 101 7.44 -11.65 -6.66
CA ALA A 101 8.51 -12.38 -5.96
C ALA A 101 9.78 -11.53 -5.83
N THR A 102 10.17 -10.85 -6.91
CA THR A 102 11.31 -9.92 -6.90
C THR A 102 11.09 -8.77 -5.90
N MET A 103 9.87 -8.23 -5.84
CA MET A 103 9.53 -7.19 -4.87
C MET A 103 9.63 -7.71 -3.44
N ASP A 104 9.12 -8.92 -3.16
CA ASP A 104 9.23 -9.55 -1.84
C ASP A 104 10.69 -9.73 -1.39
N GLU A 105 11.58 -10.14 -2.29
CA GLU A 105 13.02 -10.23 -2.02
C GLU A 105 13.65 -8.87 -1.69
N ILE A 106 13.34 -7.83 -2.48
CA ILE A 106 13.82 -6.47 -2.22
C ILE A 106 13.33 -5.98 -0.85
N ILE A 107 12.03 -6.12 -0.56
CA ILE A 107 11.45 -5.67 0.71
C ILE A 107 12.04 -6.44 1.89
N LYS A 108 12.21 -7.77 1.79
CA LYS A 108 12.82 -8.58 2.84
C LYS A 108 14.28 -8.22 3.13
N SER A 109 14.98 -7.66 2.14
CA SER A 109 16.34 -7.12 2.34
C SER A 109 16.33 -5.76 3.05
N ASN A 110 15.22 -5.02 3.02
CA ASN A 110 15.05 -3.73 3.69
C ASN A 110 14.48 -3.88 5.12
N VAL A 111 15.25 -4.50 6.00
CA VAL A 111 14.82 -4.74 7.39
C VAL A 111 14.61 -3.40 8.13
N PRO A 112 13.43 -3.19 8.76
CA PRO A 112 13.16 -2.00 9.57
C PRO A 112 14.25 -1.72 10.61
N SER A 113 14.87 -0.56 10.51
CA SER A 113 15.91 -0.10 11.43
C SER A 113 15.80 1.42 11.58
N PRO A 114 15.45 1.94 12.77
CA PRO A 114 15.39 3.38 13.01
C PRO A 114 16.72 4.05 12.68
N LYS A 115 16.66 5.16 11.92
CA LYS A 115 17.83 5.92 11.48
C LYS A 115 17.98 7.27 12.18
N PHE A 116 16.91 7.73 12.84
CA PHE A 116 16.84 9.00 13.55
C PHE A 116 15.76 8.94 14.63
N ASP A 117 15.80 9.88 15.57
CA ASP A 117 14.80 10.01 16.62
C ASP A 117 13.43 10.37 16.03
N GLY A 118 12.41 9.60 16.38
CA GLY A 118 11.06 9.77 15.83
C GLY A 118 10.79 9.03 14.52
N TRP A 119 11.72 8.18 14.06
CA TRP A 119 11.48 7.29 12.92
C TRP A 119 10.28 6.37 13.16
N THR A 120 9.47 6.17 12.12
CA THR A 120 8.20 5.44 12.17
C THR A 120 8.05 4.43 11.03
N CYS A 121 6.97 3.65 11.06
CA CYS A 121 6.59 2.79 9.95
C CYS A 121 6.39 3.52 8.61
N ARG A 122 6.07 4.82 8.62
CA ARG A 122 5.89 5.61 7.40
C ARG A 122 7.22 5.96 6.74
N ASP A 123 8.25 6.17 7.55
CA ASP A 123 9.62 6.36 7.08
C ASP A 123 10.12 5.09 6.41
N TRP A 124 9.86 3.92 7.00
CA TRP A 124 10.14 2.63 6.34
C TRP A 124 9.44 2.47 4.99
N ILE A 125 8.18 2.92 4.86
CA ILE A 125 7.47 2.90 3.58
C ILE A 125 8.21 3.77 2.57
N MET A 126 8.59 5.01 2.91
CA MET A 126 9.34 5.88 2.00
C MET A 126 10.65 5.25 1.54
N GLU A 127 11.44 4.70 2.48
CA GLU A 127 12.68 3.98 2.17
C GLU A 127 12.43 2.78 1.24
N THR A 128 11.33 2.06 1.46
CA THR A 128 10.95 0.93 0.61
C THR A 128 10.56 1.39 -0.80
N LEU A 129 9.86 2.51 -0.93
CA LEU A 129 9.51 3.09 -2.23
C LEU A 129 10.76 3.48 -3.02
N GLU A 130 11.75 4.10 -2.38
CA GLU A 130 13.03 4.45 -3.01
C GLU A 130 13.75 3.21 -3.60
N LEU A 131 13.64 2.05 -2.95
CA LEU A 131 14.25 0.81 -3.44
C LEU A 131 13.53 0.20 -4.65
N ILE A 132 12.21 0.39 -4.75
CA ILE A 132 11.38 -0.23 -5.80
C ILE A 132 11.02 0.74 -6.93
N GLU A 133 11.22 2.05 -6.75
CA GLU A 133 10.99 3.09 -7.78
C GLU A 133 11.79 2.84 -9.07
N PRO A 134 13.09 2.45 -9.02
CA PRO A 134 13.86 2.11 -10.23
C PRO A 134 13.30 0.92 -11.05
N LYS A 135 12.37 0.14 -10.48
CA LYS A 135 11.67 -0.94 -11.19
C LYS A 135 10.48 -0.44 -12.02
N GLY A 136 10.10 0.83 -11.88
CA GLY A 136 8.95 1.42 -12.57
C GLY A 136 7.59 0.96 -12.03
N TRP A 137 7.53 0.42 -10.81
CA TRP A 137 6.28 -0.05 -10.20
C TRP A 137 5.50 1.05 -9.47
N VAL A 138 6.17 2.12 -9.08
CA VAL A 138 5.62 3.25 -8.32
C VAL A 138 5.53 4.47 -9.24
N ASP A 139 4.47 5.25 -9.09
CA ASP A 139 4.36 6.56 -9.73
C ASP A 139 5.47 7.47 -9.19
N PRO A 140 6.37 8.00 -10.03
CA PRO A 140 7.51 8.80 -9.59
C PRO A 140 7.12 10.10 -8.88
N LYS A 141 5.86 10.52 -8.98
CA LYS A 141 5.33 11.68 -8.24
C LYS A 141 5.07 11.36 -6.76
N VAL A 142 5.07 10.08 -6.36
CA VAL A 142 4.96 9.65 -4.95
C VAL A 142 6.33 9.80 -4.27
N THR A 143 6.65 11.03 -3.88
CA THR A 143 7.99 11.39 -3.39
C THR A 143 8.09 11.56 -1.87
N THR A 144 7.00 11.84 -1.17
CA THR A 144 7.03 12.16 0.27
C THR A 144 5.79 11.65 1.00
N GLN A 145 5.89 11.55 2.34
CA GLN A 145 4.72 11.27 3.17
C GLN A 145 3.66 12.36 2.98
N SER A 146 4.08 13.63 2.99
CA SER A 146 3.17 14.79 2.86
C SER A 146 2.38 14.80 1.55
N SER A 147 2.95 14.31 0.45
CA SER A 147 2.20 14.21 -0.82
C SER A 147 1.09 13.15 -0.78
N LEU A 148 1.23 12.11 0.05
CA LEU A 148 0.23 11.05 0.21
C LEU A 148 -0.90 11.42 1.18
N ILE A 149 -0.63 12.29 2.16
CA ILE A 149 -1.59 12.58 3.25
C ILE A 149 -2.95 13.09 2.75
N PRO A 150 -3.05 14.03 1.80
CA PRO A 150 -4.34 14.46 1.28
C PRO A 150 -5.18 13.29 0.73
N PHE A 151 -4.52 12.32 0.10
CA PHE A 151 -5.17 11.12 -0.44
C PHE A 151 -5.54 10.13 0.67
N MET A 152 -4.68 9.97 1.68
CA MET A 152 -4.99 9.19 2.88
C MET A 152 -6.23 9.74 3.59
N LYS A 153 -6.34 11.07 3.72
CA LYS A 153 -7.54 11.74 4.26
C LYS A 153 -8.78 11.48 3.43
N LYS A 154 -8.68 11.59 2.11
CA LYS A 154 -9.79 11.26 1.19
C LYS A 154 -10.23 9.79 1.36
N ALA A 155 -9.27 8.87 1.48
CA ALA A 155 -9.55 7.45 1.64
C ALA A 155 -10.19 7.10 3.00
N SER A 156 -9.70 7.69 4.10
CA SER A 156 -10.21 7.46 5.46
C SER A 156 -11.64 7.97 5.61
N GLN A 157 -11.91 9.20 5.18
CA GLN A 157 -13.24 9.81 5.20
C GLN A 157 -14.23 8.99 4.38
N ALA A 158 -13.87 8.64 3.14
CA ALA A 158 -14.73 7.83 2.29
C ALA A 158 -14.99 6.43 2.87
N THR A 159 -13.98 5.81 3.50
CA THR A 159 -14.13 4.54 4.21
C THR A 159 -15.07 4.67 5.40
N GLN A 160 -14.93 5.71 6.21
CA GLN A 160 -15.79 6.00 7.35
C GLN A 160 -17.25 6.21 6.91
N THR A 161 -17.50 7.09 5.95
CA THR A 161 -18.85 7.33 5.41
C THR A 161 -19.49 6.05 4.89
N LYS A 162 -18.74 5.19 4.19
CA LYS A 162 -19.27 3.91 3.72
C LYS A 162 -19.65 2.96 4.85
N ARG A 163 -18.88 2.90 5.93
CA ARG A 163 -19.17 2.05 7.10
C ARG A 163 -20.39 2.54 7.86
N GLU A 164 -20.59 3.85 7.93
CA GLU A 164 -21.77 4.47 8.55
C GLU A 164 -23.03 4.23 7.74
N THR A 165 -22.93 4.30 6.41
CA THR A 165 -24.08 4.21 5.49
C THR A 165 -24.44 2.78 5.07
N LYS A 166 -23.46 1.87 5.04
CA LYS A 166 -23.65 0.48 4.62
C LYS A 166 -23.21 -0.45 5.76
N LYS A 167 -24.04 -1.43 6.12
CA LYS A 167 -23.70 -2.51 7.08
C LYS A 167 -22.61 -3.48 6.57
N LYS A 168 -21.71 -3.03 5.69
CA LYS A 168 -20.59 -3.83 5.16
C LYS A 168 -19.28 -3.13 5.49
N ARG A 169 -18.28 -3.94 5.82
CA ARG A 169 -16.89 -3.51 6.02
C ARG A 169 -16.25 -3.19 4.66
N GLU A 170 -16.75 -2.19 3.96
CA GLU A 170 -16.10 -1.67 2.76
C GLU A 170 -14.89 -0.82 3.16
N VAL A 171 -13.83 -0.92 2.37
CA VAL A 171 -12.62 -0.11 2.48
C VAL A 171 -12.42 0.60 1.14
N VAL A 172 -12.05 1.89 1.18
CA VAL A 172 -11.88 2.71 -0.03
C VAL A 172 -10.40 2.86 -0.34
N ILE A 173 -10.03 2.52 -1.58
CA ILE A 173 -8.73 2.86 -2.15
C ILE A 173 -8.95 4.02 -3.11
N VAL A 174 -8.18 5.09 -2.93
CA VAL A 174 -8.17 6.22 -3.86
C VAL A 174 -6.96 6.13 -4.78
N GLU A 175 -7.07 6.68 -5.98
CA GLU A 175 -5.92 6.81 -6.88
C GLU A 175 -5.05 7.98 -6.45
N PHE A 176 -3.72 7.77 -6.42
CA PHE A 176 -2.80 8.90 -6.41
C PHE A 176 -2.89 9.59 -7.77
N LYS A 177 -3.32 10.86 -7.76
CA LYS A 177 -3.38 11.74 -8.94
C LYS A 177 -3.11 13.15 -8.47
N GLU A 178 -1.96 13.69 -8.83
CA GLU A 178 -1.63 15.08 -8.50
C GLU A 178 -2.63 16.03 -9.20
N GLU A 179 -3.08 17.07 -8.51
CA GLU A 179 -3.93 18.11 -9.12
C GLU A 179 -3.09 18.90 -10.12
N GLY A 180 -3.40 18.77 -11.42
CA GLY A 180 -2.65 19.41 -12.51
C GLY A 180 -2.76 18.73 -13.87
N ASP A 181 -3.34 17.52 -13.95
CA ASP A 181 -3.58 16.79 -15.21
C ASP A 181 -5.07 16.88 -15.66
N GLU A 182 -5.65 18.10 -15.66
CA GLU A 182 -6.90 18.44 -16.38
C GLU A 182 -6.64 19.41 -17.53
#